data_AF-A0A377J7L3-F1
#
_entry.id   AF-A0A377J7L3-F1
#
_cell.length_a   1.000
_cell.length_b   1.000
_cell.length_c   1.000
_cell.angle_alpha   90.00
_cell.angle_beta   90.00
_cell.angle_gamma   90.00
#
_symmetry.space_group_name_H-M   'P 1'
#
loop_
_entity.id
_entity.type
_entity.pdbx_description
1 polymer ?
#
loop_
_entity_poly.entity_id
_entity_poly.type
_entity_poly.pdbx_seq_one_letter_code
_entity_poly.pdbx_strand_id
1 'polypeptide(L)'
;MKIKSIVLASVVAVAGLGIVGCASGGIGKVAQEKHGLKGAPAWVLGKSGSVGDFEAVGSAPIVGGDLDFARQEAMAAARQSMILKIYAYVDSKYEKTIQSSSQLADNAKMNHQRVTNSLNQLKQGAANKLPGTSQKEAFVSEKDEYWVLLQMDKNAEEKYRKYIDSATDSMLQSILTAPAN
;
A
#
# COMPACT_ATOMS: atom_id res chain seq x y z
N MET A 1 40.19 -27.51 50.03
CA MET A 1 39.63 -26.52 49.08
C MET A 1 39.60 -27.17 47.71
N LYS A 2 38.43 -27.62 47.24
CA LYS A 2 38.25 -28.32 45.95
C LYS A 2 37.07 -27.65 45.24
N ILE A 3 37.36 -27.04 44.09
CA ILE A 3 36.41 -26.26 43.28
C ILE A 3 35.55 -27.25 42.49
N LYS A 4 34.23 -27.14 42.64
CA LYS A 4 33.23 -27.87 41.85
C LYS A 4 33.02 -27.11 40.54
N SER A 5 33.22 -27.76 39.39
CA SER A 5 32.81 -27.24 38.09
C SER A 5 31.83 -28.23 37.47
N ILE A 6 30.55 -27.85 37.51
CA ILE A 6 29.44 -28.49 36.83
C ILE A 6 29.50 -28.07 35.36
N VAL A 7 29.67 -29.04 34.46
CA VAL A 7 29.46 -28.84 33.01
C VAL A 7 28.03 -29.30 32.71
N LEU A 8 27.11 -28.35 32.59
CA LEU A 8 25.75 -28.60 32.11
C LEU A 8 25.76 -28.51 30.59
N ALA A 9 25.53 -29.63 29.93
CA ALA A 9 25.31 -29.72 28.49
C ALA A 9 23.94 -29.11 28.14
N SER A 10 23.93 -27.97 27.46
CA SER A 10 22.73 -27.41 26.84
C SER A 10 22.68 -27.80 25.37
N VAL A 11 21.86 -28.81 25.08
CA VAL A 11 21.39 -29.13 23.72
C VAL A 11 20.44 -28.01 23.30
N VAL A 12 20.91 -27.08 22.47
CA VAL A 12 20.02 -26.16 21.75
C VAL A 12 19.50 -26.91 20.52
N ALA A 13 18.29 -27.43 20.65
CA ALA A 13 17.51 -27.91 19.53
C ALA A 13 17.17 -26.71 18.63
N VAL A 14 17.91 -26.59 17.52
CA VAL A 14 17.58 -25.71 16.40
C VAL A 14 16.35 -26.30 15.71
N ALA A 15 15.18 -25.92 16.19
CA ALA A 15 13.90 -26.25 15.58
C ALA A 15 13.48 -25.12 14.64
N GLY A 16 13.45 -25.43 13.34
CA GLY A 16 12.50 -24.82 12.41
C GLY A 16 12.93 -23.52 11.73
N LEU A 17 13.99 -23.56 10.92
CA LEU A 17 14.05 -22.72 9.72
C LEU A 17 12.93 -23.20 8.77
N GLY A 18 11.72 -22.69 8.99
CA GLY A 18 10.60 -22.84 8.09
C GLY A 18 10.95 -22.17 6.77
N ILE A 19 11.14 -23.00 5.76
CA ILE A 19 11.23 -22.66 4.35
C ILE A 19 10.18 -21.58 4.05
N VAL A 20 10.63 -20.37 3.74
CA VAL A 20 9.78 -19.27 3.26
C VAL A 20 9.39 -19.62 1.83
N GLY A 21 8.46 -20.56 1.72
CA GLY A 21 7.87 -20.99 0.46
C GLY A 21 7.01 -19.86 -0.07
N CYS A 22 7.53 -19.16 -1.08
CA CYS A 22 6.77 -18.29 -1.95
C CYS A 22 5.76 -19.16 -2.74
N ALA A 23 4.63 -19.46 -2.12
CA ALA A 23 3.52 -20.18 -2.75
C ALA A 23 2.23 -19.41 -2.42
N SER A 24 1.74 -18.65 -3.41
CA SER A 24 0.55 -17.80 -3.37
C SER A 24 0.56 -16.72 -2.26
N GLY A 25 1.11 -15.55 -2.58
CA GLY A 25 1.34 -14.43 -1.65
C GLY A 25 0.10 -13.88 -0.96
N GLY A 26 -0.22 -14.42 0.21
CA GLY A 26 -1.20 -13.92 1.15
C GLY A 26 -0.81 -14.29 2.58
N ILE A 27 -1.59 -13.83 3.57
CA ILE A 27 -1.34 -14.08 4.99
C ILE A 27 -1.42 -15.59 5.28
N GLY A 28 -0.37 -16.17 5.88
CA GLY A 28 -0.29 -17.60 6.19
C GLY A 28 -1.23 -18.05 7.32
N LYS A 29 -1.58 -19.35 7.37
CA LYS A 29 -2.58 -19.92 8.31
C LYS A 29 -2.35 -19.56 9.79
N VAL A 30 -1.10 -19.64 10.25
CA VAL A 30 -0.74 -19.30 11.64
C VAL A 30 -1.06 -17.83 11.97
N ALA A 31 -0.75 -16.92 11.04
CA ALA A 31 -1.09 -15.51 11.20
C ALA A 31 -2.61 -15.29 11.10
N GLN A 32 -3.32 -16.02 10.24
CA GLN A 32 -4.77 -15.95 10.18
C GLN A 32 -5.42 -16.32 11.52
N GLU A 33 -5.03 -17.44 12.13
CA GLU A 33 -5.53 -17.85 13.44
C GLU A 33 -5.16 -16.84 14.54
N LYS A 34 -3.91 -16.35 14.53
CA LYS A 34 -3.45 -15.35 15.50
C LYS A 34 -4.23 -14.04 15.42
N HIS A 35 -4.73 -13.66 14.25
CA HIS A 35 -5.43 -12.40 14.01
C HIS A 35 -6.94 -12.55 13.76
N GLY A 36 -7.51 -13.75 13.96
CA GLY A 36 -8.95 -13.98 13.76
C GLY A 36 -9.41 -13.88 12.30
N LEU A 37 -8.51 -14.10 11.34
CA LEU A 37 -8.75 -14.00 9.89
C LEU A 37 -9.08 -15.36 9.27
N LYS A 38 -9.51 -16.34 10.06
CA LYS A 38 -9.87 -17.66 9.55
C LYS A 38 -11.10 -17.52 8.65
N GLY A 39 -11.00 -18.03 7.43
CA GLY A 39 -12.07 -17.91 6.43
C GLY A 39 -12.24 -16.49 5.87
N ALA A 40 -11.32 -15.56 6.17
CA ALA A 40 -11.37 -14.22 5.64
C ALA A 40 -11.27 -14.21 4.10
N PRO A 41 -11.93 -13.26 3.43
CA PRO A 41 -11.91 -13.17 1.98
C PRO A 41 -10.50 -12.86 1.45
N ALA A 42 -10.27 -13.15 0.17
CA ALA A 42 -8.96 -13.01 -0.47
C ALA A 42 -8.36 -11.60 -0.33
N TRP A 43 -9.19 -10.57 -0.38
CA TRP A 43 -8.81 -9.17 -0.26
C TRP A 43 -8.36 -8.78 1.15
N VAL A 44 -8.89 -9.42 2.20
CA VAL A 44 -8.37 -9.28 3.58
C VAL A 44 -7.04 -10.00 3.74
N LEU A 45 -6.90 -11.16 3.11
CA LEU A 45 -5.69 -11.98 3.19
C LEU A 45 -4.54 -11.47 2.32
N GLY A 46 -4.72 -10.36 1.60
CA GLY A 46 -3.70 -9.76 0.73
C GLY A 46 -3.31 -10.65 -0.46
N LYS A 47 -4.20 -11.53 -0.93
CA LYS A 47 -3.89 -12.40 -2.07
C LYS A 47 -3.71 -11.58 -3.35
N SER A 48 -2.65 -11.86 -4.11
CA SER A 48 -2.41 -11.19 -5.40
C SER A 48 -3.63 -11.22 -6.31
N GLY A 49 -3.97 -10.06 -6.91
CA GLY A 49 -5.10 -9.91 -7.83
C GLY A 49 -6.49 -9.82 -7.18
N SER A 50 -6.58 -9.90 -5.84
CA SER A 50 -7.88 -9.82 -5.13
C SER A 50 -8.41 -8.39 -4.91
N VAL A 51 -7.57 -7.38 -5.15
CA VAL A 51 -7.89 -5.95 -4.99
C VAL A 51 -7.62 -5.27 -6.32
N GLY A 52 -8.63 -4.61 -6.89
CA GLY A 52 -8.51 -3.89 -8.16
C GLY A 52 -7.64 -2.63 -8.08
N ASP A 53 -7.35 -2.02 -9.23
CA ASP A 53 -6.50 -0.82 -9.35
C ASP A 53 -7.03 0.35 -8.51
N PHE A 54 -8.35 0.60 -8.55
CA PHE A 54 -9.04 1.65 -7.81
C PHE A 54 -9.85 1.12 -6.62
N GLU A 55 -9.39 -0.01 -6.08
CA GLU A 55 -9.86 -0.54 -4.82
C GLU A 55 -8.76 -0.45 -3.77
N ALA A 56 -9.13 -0.37 -2.50
CA ALA A 56 -8.17 -0.33 -1.41
C ALA A 56 -8.74 -0.96 -0.16
N VAL A 57 -7.86 -1.55 0.65
CA VAL A 57 -8.24 -2.20 1.90
C VAL A 57 -7.83 -1.31 3.07
N GLY A 58 -8.72 -1.24 4.07
CA GLY A 58 -8.45 -0.63 5.36
C GLY A 58 -9.06 -1.48 6.46
N SER A 59 -8.51 -1.37 7.67
CA SER A 59 -9.05 -2.02 8.85
C SER A 59 -8.97 -1.10 10.06
N ALA A 60 -9.80 -1.37 11.06
CA ALA A 60 -9.79 -0.71 12.35
C ALA A 60 -10.32 -1.64 13.44
N PRO A 61 -9.80 -1.53 14.69
CA PRO A 61 -10.33 -2.29 15.81
C PRO A 61 -11.75 -1.83 16.17
N ILE A 62 -12.57 -2.78 16.62
CA ILE A 62 -13.89 -2.53 17.19
C ILE A 62 -13.70 -2.27 18.69
N VAL A 63 -13.96 -1.04 19.12
CA VAL A 63 -13.80 -0.61 20.51
C VAL A 63 -15.19 -0.49 21.14
N GLY A 64 -15.40 -1.14 22.29
CA GLY A 64 -16.67 -1.06 23.02
C GLY A 64 -17.89 -1.64 22.27
N GLY A 65 -17.67 -2.45 21.22
CA GLY A 65 -18.73 -3.00 20.37
C GLY A 65 -19.29 -2.01 19.34
N ASP A 66 -18.69 -0.83 19.19
CA ASP A 66 -19.15 0.18 18.22
C ASP A 66 -18.66 -0.15 16.80
N LEU A 67 -19.51 -0.84 16.05
CA LEU A 67 -19.25 -1.22 14.66
C LEU A 67 -19.27 -0.02 13.71
N ASP A 68 -20.06 1.00 13.99
CA ASP A 68 -20.18 2.17 13.11
C ASP A 68 -18.95 3.07 13.22
N PHE A 69 -18.38 3.20 14.43
CA PHE A 69 -17.08 3.84 14.63
C PHE A 69 -15.97 3.06 13.91
N ALA A 70 -15.87 1.75 14.15
CA ALA A 70 -14.85 0.91 13.50
C ALA A 70 -14.95 0.94 11.97
N ARG A 71 -16.18 0.95 11.43
CA ARG A 71 -16.43 1.10 10.00
C ARG A 71 -15.92 2.43 9.46
N GLN A 72 -16.16 3.55 10.15
CA GLN A 72 -15.69 4.87 9.72
C GLN A 72 -14.16 4.95 9.73
N GLU A 73 -13.52 4.43 10.76
CA GLU A 73 -12.06 4.38 10.86
C GLU A 73 -11.45 3.47 9.78
N ALA A 74 -12.04 2.29 9.54
CA ALA A 74 -11.59 1.39 8.47
C ALA A 74 -11.77 2.01 7.08
N MET A 75 -12.85 2.76 6.85
CA MET A 75 -13.07 3.53 5.61
C MET A 75 -12.00 4.62 5.42
N ALA A 76 -11.66 5.34 6.48
CA ALA A 76 -10.59 6.35 6.45
C ALA A 76 -9.23 5.72 6.15
N ALA A 77 -8.92 4.59 6.81
CA ALA A 77 -7.71 3.81 6.54
C ALA A 77 -7.66 3.31 5.08
N ALA A 78 -8.78 2.81 4.55
CA ALA A 78 -8.87 2.35 3.16
C ALA A 78 -8.65 3.50 2.17
N ARG A 79 -9.20 4.68 2.45
CA ARG A 79 -8.99 5.89 1.62
C ARG A 79 -7.52 6.32 1.64
N GLN A 80 -6.85 6.23 2.80
CA GLN A 80 -5.41 6.47 2.90
C GLN A 80 -4.60 5.44 2.10
N SER A 81 -4.94 4.16 2.17
CA SER A 81 -4.32 3.11 1.33
C SER A 81 -4.49 3.40 -0.16
N MET A 82 -5.66 3.89 -0.58
CA MET A 82 -5.91 4.31 -1.98
C MET A 82 -5.01 5.47 -2.40
N ILE A 83 -4.83 6.48 -1.54
CA ILE A 83 -3.90 7.60 -1.78
C ILE A 83 -2.47 7.07 -1.98
N LEU A 84 -2.02 6.16 -1.13
CA LEU A 84 -0.68 5.56 -1.24
C LEU A 84 -0.50 4.77 -2.54
N LYS A 85 -1.53 4.04 -2.99
CA LYS A 85 -1.52 3.38 -4.31
C LYS A 85 -1.36 4.38 -5.45
N ILE A 86 -2.04 5.53 -5.38
CA ILE A 86 -1.91 6.60 -6.38
C ILE A 86 -0.48 7.17 -6.36
N TYR A 87 0.11 7.38 -5.19
CA TYR A 87 1.47 7.89 -5.09
C TYR A 87 2.47 6.91 -5.71
N ALA A 88 2.34 5.62 -5.40
CA ALA A 88 3.15 4.58 -6.00
C ALA A 88 2.99 4.50 -7.52
N TYR A 89 1.77 4.73 -8.05
CA TYR A 89 1.53 4.80 -9.49
C TYR A 89 2.30 5.97 -10.14
N VAL A 90 2.20 7.17 -9.56
CA VAL A 90 2.91 8.36 -10.04
C VAL A 90 4.42 8.15 -9.99
N ASP A 91 4.94 7.62 -8.88
CA ASP A 91 6.37 7.30 -8.73
C ASP A 91 6.82 6.28 -9.77
N SER A 92 6.06 5.19 -9.94
CA SER A 92 6.40 4.15 -10.92
C SER A 92 6.43 4.71 -12.35
N LYS A 93 5.48 5.57 -12.72
CA LYS A 93 5.45 6.20 -14.05
C LYS A 93 6.64 7.14 -14.23
N TYR A 94 6.93 7.99 -13.23
CA TYR A 94 8.11 8.85 -13.24
C TYR A 94 9.41 8.05 -13.42
N GLU A 95 9.65 7.04 -12.57
CA GLU A 95 10.86 6.23 -12.61
C GLU A 95 11.04 5.52 -13.96
N LYS A 96 9.98 4.91 -14.49
CA LYS A 96 10.01 4.27 -15.82
C LYS A 96 10.38 5.26 -16.91
N THR A 97 9.82 6.46 -16.89
CA THR A 97 10.10 7.49 -17.89
C THR A 97 11.54 7.98 -17.79
N ILE A 98 12.04 8.26 -16.59
CA ILE A 98 13.45 8.67 -16.38
C ILE A 98 14.42 7.58 -16.83
N GLN A 99 14.15 6.32 -16.52
CA GLN A 99 14.99 5.19 -16.95
C GLN A 99 15.01 5.00 -18.48
N SER A 100 13.92 5.38 -19.17
CA SER A 100 13.78 5.22 -20.62
C SER A 100 14.45 6.34 -21.45
N SER A 101 14.91 7.43 -20.82
CA SER A 101 15.49 8.58 -21.53
C SER A 101 16.64 9.21 -20.74
N SER A 102 17.85 9.09 -21.30
CA SER A 102 19.07 9.66 -20.72
C SER A 102 19.00 11.17 -20.56
N GLN A 103 18.44 11.88 -21.54
CA GLN A 103 18.24 13.33 -21.48
C GLN A 103 17.33 13.73 -20.31
N LEU A 104 16.23 13.00 -20.11
CA LEU A 104 15.32 13.20 -18.98
C LEU A 104 16.04 12.96 -17.65
N ALA A 105 16.83 11.90 -17.56
CA ALA A 105 17.58 11.56 -16.35
C ALA A 105 18.59 12.66 -15.99
N ASP A 106 19.31 13.19 -16.97
CA ASP A 106 20.29 14.25 -16.73
C ASP A 106 19.60 15.57 -16.34
N ASN A 107 18.52 15.95 -17.05
CA ASN A 107 17.73 17.13 -16.69
C ASN A 107 17.09 17.01 -15.31
N ALA A 108 16.61 15.83 -14.94
CA ALA A 108 16.02 15.58 -13.63
C ALA A 108 17.06 15.70 -12.50
N LYS A 109 18.29 15.24 -12.72
CA LYS A 109 19.40 15.41 -11.76
C LYS A 109 19.77 16.87 -11.58
N MET A 110 19.94 17.62 -12.67
CA MET A 110 20.27 19.05 -12.62
C MET A 110 19.17 19.86 -11.92
N ASN A 111 17.91 19.45 -12.05
CA ASN A 111 16.76 20.16 -11.51
C ASN A 111 16.09 19.45 -10.33
N HIS A 112 16.85 18.69 -9.54
CA HIS A 112 16.31 17.75 -8.55
C HIS A 112 15.26 18.37 -7.61
N GLN A 113 15.53 19.55 -7.03
CA GLN A 113 14.59 20.20 -6.12
C GLN A 113 13.25 20.54 -6.81
N ARG A 114 13.31 21.04 -8.05
CA ARG A 114 12.11 21.38 -8.83
C ARG A 114 11.31 20.12 -9.14
N VAL A 115 11.98 19.06 -9.56
CA VAL A 115 11.36 17.76 -9.86
C VAL A 115 10.65 17.20 -8.63
N THR A 116 11.33 17.16 -7.49
CA THR A 116 10.78 16.70 -6.21
C THR A 116 9.55 17.53 -5.81
N ASN A 117 9.62 18.85 -5.94
CA ASN A 117 8.49 19.72 -5.64
C ASN A 117 7.29 19.44 -6.56
N SER A 118 7.51 19.29 -7.86
CA SER A 118 6.45 18.99 -8.82
C SER A 118 5.81 17.62 -8.57
N LEU A 119 6.61 16.59 -8.26
CA LEU A 119 6.13 15.26 -7.88
C LEU A 119 5.24 15.33 -6.64
N ASN A 120 5.68 16.05 -5.61
CA ASN A 120 4.92 16.22 -4.38
C ASN A 120 3.61 16.99 -4.60
N GLN A 121 3.62 18.02 -5.46
CA GLN A 121 2.41 18.76 -5.84
C GLN A 121 1.43 17.89 -6.62
N LEU A 122 1.92 17.07 -7.55
CA LEU A 122 1.10 16.13 -8.31
C LEU A 122 0.45 15.09 -7.40
N LYS A 123 1.23 14.49 -6.49
CA LYS A 123 0.72 13.55 -5.48
C LYS A 123 -0.39 14.16 -4.64
N GLN A 124 -0.13 15.33 -4.04
CA GLN A 124 -1.12 16.04 -3.23
C GLN A 124 -2.37 16.41 -4.06
N GLY A 125 -2.17 16.93 -5.27
CA GLY A 125 -3.27 17.30 -6.18
C GLY A 125 -4.11 16.10 -6.62
N ALA A 126 -3.49 14.92 -6.79
CA ALA A 126 -4.21 13.69 -7.06
C ALA A 126 -5.03 13.26 -5.84
N ALA A 127 -4.41 13.18 -4.65
CA ALA A 127 -5.10 12.84 -3.41
C ALA A 127 -6.31 13.75 -3.13
N ASN A 128 -6.17 15.06 -3.34
CA ASN A 128 -7.24 16.03 -3.09
C ASN A 128 -8.40 15.92 -4.09
N LYS A 129 -8.15 15.37 -5.28
CA LYS A 129 -9.18 15.17 -6.32
C LYS A 129 -9.72 13.75 -6.34
N LEU A 130 -9.41 12.93 -5.34
CA LEU A 130 -10.00 11.59 -5.20
C LEU A 130 -11.53 11.71 -5.23
N PRO A 131 -12.19 11.13 -6.25
CA PRO A 131 -13.63 11.20 -6.37
C PRO A 131 -14.33 10.47 -5.21
N GLY A 132 -15.66 10.50 -5.22
CA GLY A 132 -16.46 9.73 -4.26
C GLY A 132 -16.03 8.27 -4.23
N THR A 133 -15.71 7.78 -3.05
CA THR A 133 -15.36 6.39 -2.77
C THR A 133 -16.43 5.78 -1.88
N SER A 134 -16.78 4.52 -2.09
CA SER A 134 -17.77 3.80 -1.29
C SER A 134 -17.23 2.47 -0.79
N GLN A 135 -17.85 1.95 0.26
CA GLN A 135 -17.61 0.59 0.73
C GLN A 135 -18.16 -0.40 -0.30
N LYS A 136 -17.29 -1.26 -0.83
CA LYS A 136 -17.65 -2.37 -1.71
C LYS A 136 -18.00 -3.62 -0.91
N GLU A 137 -17.10 -4.01 0.01
CA GLU A 137 -17.26 -5.18 0.87
C GLU A 137 -16.78 -4.86 2.29
N ALA A 138 -17.22 -5.67 3.25
CA ALA A 138 -16.73 -5.63 4.62
C ALA A 138 -16.54 -7.04 5.18
N PHE A 139 -15.66 -7.14 6.17
CA PHE A 139 -15.40 -8.37 6.91
C PHE A 139 -15.12 -8.00 8.38
N VAL A 140 -15.70 -8.75 9.31
CA VAL A 140 -15.41 -8.60 10.73
C VAL A 140 -14.67 -9.84 11.18
N SER A 141 -13.48 -9.66 11.77
CA SER A 141 -12.66 -10.76 12.25
C SER A 141 -13.22 -11.35 13.54
N GLU A 142 -12.78 -12.56 13.90
CA GLU A 142 -13.09 -13.18 15.20
C GLU A 142 -12.44 -12.45 16.39
N LYS A 143 -11.61 -11.43 16.14
CA LYS A 143 -10.84 -10.67 17.14
C LYS A 143 -11.16 -9.17 17.10
N ASP A 144 -12.43 -8.85 16.85
CA ASP A 144 -12.94 -7.49 16.95
C ASP A 144 -12.17 -6.50 16.05
N GLU A 145 -11.92 -6.88 14.79
CA GLU A 145 -11.37 -5.98 13.79
C GLU A 145 -12.30 -5.88 12.59
N TYR A 146 -12.65 -4.65 12.20
CA TYR A 146 -13.50 -4.35 11.07
C TYR A 146 -12.62 -4.05 9.85
N TRP A 147 -12.84 -4.78 8.76
CA TRP A 147 -12.13 -4.65 7.50
C TRP A 147 -13.08 -4.12 6.43
N VAL A 148 -12.58 -3.22 5.58
CA VAL A 148 -13.30 -2.63 4.47
C VAL A 148 -12.50 -2.81 3.18
N LEU A 149 -13.20 -3.23 2.13
CA LEU A 149 -12.78 -3.02 0.76
C LEU A 149 -13.48 -1.77 0.23
N LEU A 150 -12.72 -0.72 -0.01
CA LEU A 150 -13.17 0.54 -0.61
C LEU A 150 -13.04 0.47 -2.13
N GLN A 151 -13.99 1.04 -2.85
CA GLN A 151 -13.96 1.17 -4.31
C GLN A 151 -14.27 2.61 -4.74
N MET A 152 -13.68 3.01 -5.86
CA MET A 152 -14.05 4.21 -6.60
C MET A 152 -15.22 3.96 -7.56
N ASP A 153 -16.12 4.92 -7.73
CA ASP A 153 -17.17 4.80 -8.75
C ASP A 153 -16.59 4.58 -10.15
N LYS A 154 -17.11 3.60 -10.91
CA LYS A 154 -16.58 3.23 -12.23
C LYS A 154 -16.53 4.39 -13.23
N ASN A 155 -17.52 5.29 -13.21
CA ASN A 155 -17.52 6.45 -14.10
C ASN A 155 -16.48 7.50 -13.68
N ALA A 156 -16.13 7.52 -12.39
CA ALA A 156 -15.08 8.36 -11.85
C ALA A 156 -13.68 7.76 -12.09
N GLU A 157 -13.53 6.43 -12.06
CA GLU A 157 -12.26 5.73 -12.29
C GLU A 157 -11.59 6.14 -13.60
N GLU A 158 -12.32 6.06 -14.73
CA GLU A 158 -11.76 6.39 -16.05
C GLU A 158 -11.31 7.85 -16.14
N LYS A 159 -12.16 8.76 -15.64
CA LYS A 159 -11.86 10.20 -15.62
C LYS A 159 -10.65 10.49 -14.74
N TYR A 160 -10.57 9.83 -13.59
CA TYR A 160 -9.49 10.01 -12.63
C TYR A 160 -8.17 9.45 -13.15
N ARG A 161 -8.19 8.30 -13.84
CA ARG A 161 -7.03 7.74 -14.55
C ARG A 161 -6.49 8.71 -15.59
N LYS A 162 -7.36 9.20 -16.49
CA LYS A 162 -7.00 10.19 -17.51
C LYS A 162 -6.41 11.46 -16.89
N TYR A 163 -6.98 11.93 -15.78
CA TYR A 163 -6.48 13.08 -15.05
C TYR A 163 -5.07 12.86 -14.51
N ILE A 164 -4.82 11.77 -13.78
CA ILE A 164 -3.48 11.47 -13.23
C ILE A 164 -2.48 11.30 -14.36
N ASP A 165 -2.84 10.58 -15.42
CA ASP A 165 -1.95 10.36 -16.55
C ASP A 165 -1.55 11.68 -17.22
N SER A 166 -2.52 12.51 -17.57
CA SER A 166 -2.28 13.82 -18.21
C SER A 166 -1.45 14.74 -17.32
N ALA A 167 -1.73 14.75 -16.01
CA ALA A 167 -0.99 15.57 -15.06
C ALA A 167 0.45 15.09 -14.87
N THR A 168 0.67 13.76 -14.85
CA THR A 168 2.01 13.16 -14.80
C THR A 168 2.79 13.47 -16.07
N ASP A 169 2.17 13.35 -17.24
CA ASP A 169 2.82 13.61 -18.52
C ASP A 169 3.18 15.09 -18.66
N SER A 170 2.28 15.99 -18.25
CA SER A 170 2.54 17.44 -18.24
C SER A 170 3.72 17.80 -17.32
N MET A 171 3.78 17.18 -16.13
CA MET A 171 4.89 17.34 -15.21
C MET A 171 6.20 16.86 -15.84
N LEU A 172 6.23 15.68 -16.46
CA LEU A 172 7.41 15.13 -17.12
C LEU A 172 7.89 16.03 -18.28
N GLN A 173 6.96 16.59 -19.07
CA GLN A 173 7.29 17.56 -20.13
C GLN A 173 7.88 18.87 -19.57
N SER A 174 7.40 19.33 -18.41
CA SER A 174 8.00 20.49 -17.73
C SER A 174 9.43 20.22 -17.27
N ILE A 175 9.79 18.97 -16.98
CA ILE A 175 11.15 18.58 -16.61
C ILE A 175 12.06 18.57 -17.86
N LEU A 176 11.53 18.11 -19.00
CA LEU A 176 12.24 18.08 -20.28
C LEU A 176 12.63 19.47 -20.79
N THR A 177 11.69 20.41 -20.74
CA THR A 177 11.80 21.69 -21.44
C THR A 177 12.43 22.79 -20.60
N ALA A 178 12.61 22.55 -19.31
CA ALA A 178 13.06 23.59 -18.41
C ALA A 178 14.59 23.74 -18.43
N PRO A 179 15.09 24.99 -18.40
CA PRO A 179 16.53 25.26 -18.43
C PRO A 179 17.21 24.60 -17.22
N ALA A 180 18.48 24.23 -17.42
CA ALA A 180 19.35 23.85 -16.32
C ALA A 180 19.54 25.09 -15.43
N ASN A 181 19.26 24.94 -14.15
CA ASN A 181 19.51 25.97 -13.13
C ASN A 181 20.87 25.74 -12.47
#